data_AF-A0A8J8GZD2-F1
#
_entry.id   AF-A0A8J8GZD2-F1
#
_cell.length_a   1.000
_cell.length_b   1.000
_cell.length_c   1.000
_cell.angle_alpha   90.00
_cell.angle_beta   90.00
_cell.angle_gamma   90.00
#
_symmetry.space_group_name_H-M   'P 1'
#
loop_
_entity.id
_entity.type
_entity.pdbx_description
1 polymer ?
#
loop_
_entity_poly.entity_id
_entity_poly.type
_entity_poly.pdbx_seq_one_letter_code
_entity_poly.pdbx_strand_id
1 'polypeptide(L)'
;MDPRALHDTARRYLMDRHAELWNRDSVPKPFPRYNVVNAILVEVERLDADDLPPAPELAGLLRRAAAEADSLFTRPADETEARAMADERGLFAGRVREWAAQPDLQVEPIGYRRVLTKDESAEWRERAQVRWGVVNLVWYPMLPDDVPREVLIVPESTMWEEPTAALIRQVLHDLGARRVVELREGGPDYAIELSLMVPCYSGGTEGIWVDESLDWIAYASHEDTVAFGGTLADRLRSRLDESRDRRYWNGRHADVVADEEHPA
;
A
#
# COMPACT_ATOMS: atom_id res chain seq x y z
N MET A 1 -15.39 4.87 -25.79
CA MET A 1 -14.68 5.06 -24.52
C MET A 1 -14.55 3.73 -23.82
N ASP A 2 -13.32 3.35 -23.53
CA ASP A 2 -13.01 2.20 -22.71
C ASP A 2 -13.22 2.54 -21.22
N PRO A 3 -14.05 1.79 -20.46
CA PRO A 3 -14.21 1.99 -19.02
C PRO A 3 -12.90 1.91 -18.26
N ARG A 4 -11.97 1.04 -18.68
CA ARG A 4 -10.68 0.88 -18.02
C ARG A 4 -9.83 2.13 -18.16
N ALA A 5 -9.74 2.70 -19.36
CA ALA A 5 -9.07 3.98 -19.57
C ALA A 5 -9.65 5.11 -18.70
N LEU A 6 -10.97 5.16 -18.49
CA LEU A 6 -11.58 6.16 -17.61
C LEU A 6 -11.23 5.94 -16.14
N HIS A 7 -11.27 4.69 -15.66
CA HIS A 7 -10.88 4.34 -14.29
C HIS A 7 -9.40 4.64 -14.02
N ASP A 8 -8.51 4.19 -14.90
CA ASP A 8 -7.07 4.40 -14.78
C ASP A 8 -6.73 5.91 -14.81
N THR A 9 -7.38 6.68 -15.68
CA THR A 9 -7.23 8.15 -15.73
C THR A 9 -7.66 8.80 -14.40
N ALA A 10 -8.82 8.42 -13.87
CA ALA A 10 -9.35 8.99 -12.63
C ALA A 10 -8.44 8.67 -11.44
N ARG A 11 -7.97 7.42 -11.35
CA ARG A 11 -7.05 6.97 -10.30
C ARG A 11 -5.70 7.69 -10.41
N ARG A 12 -5.10 7.76 -11.61
CA ARG A 12 -3.84 8.49 -11.84
C ARG A 12 -3.94 9.95 -11.42
N TYR A 13 -5.02 10.64 -11.82
CA TYR A 13 -5.26 12.02 -11.43
C TYR A 13 -5.27 12.20 -9.90
N LEU A 14 -5.96 11.33 -9.16
CA LEU A 14 -6.03 11.43 -7.70
C LEU A 14 -4.69 11.14 -7.05
N MET A 15 -3.91 10.18 -7.56
CA MET A 15 -2.55 9.89 -7.09
C MET A 15 -1.62 11.10 -7.29
N ASP A 16 -1.60 11.67 -8.49
CA ASP A 16 -0.77 12.82 -8.84
C ASP A 16 -1.19 14.06 -8.03
N ARG A 17 -2.50 14.28 -7.91
CA ARG A 17 -3.07 15.38 -7.13
C ARG A 17 -2.77 15.25 -5.64
N HIS A 18 -2.83 14.03 -5.10
CA HIS A 18 -2.45 13.78 -3.71
C HIS A 18 -0.96 14.09 -3.49
N ALA A 19 -0.08 13.64 -4.39
CA ALA A 19 1.35 13.93 -4.30
C ALA A 19 1.65 15.44 -4.38
N GLU A 20 0.96 16.17 -5.28
CA GLU A 20 1.05 17.63 -5.39
C GLU A 20 0.67 18.32 -4.07
N LEU A 21 -0.46 17.92 -3.47
CA LEU A 21 -0.96 18.48 -2.21
C LEU A 21 -0.20 17.98 -0.98
N TRP A 22 0.49 16.85 -1.03
CA TRP A 22 1.28 16.37 0.10
C TRP A 22 2.64 17.07 0.21
N ASN A 23 3.11 17.68 -0.87
CA ASN A 23 4.41 18.35 -0.90
C ASN A 23 4.45 19.51 0.12
N ARG A 24 5.26 19.31 1.17
CA ARG A 24 5.36 20.16 2.38
C ARG A 24 5.85 21.58 2.12
N ASP A 25 6.49 21.80 0.97
CA ASP A 25 7.03 23.10 0.59
C ASP A 25 5.96 24.06 0.03
N SER A 26 4.73 23.58 -0.16
CA SER A 26 3.60 24.43 -0.57
C SER A 26 3.08 25.29 0.60
N VAL A 27 3.17 26.62 0.45
CA VAL A 27 2.58 27.61 1.36
C VAL A 27 1.51 28.40 0.60
N PRO A 28 0.27 28.53 1.14
CA PRO A 28 -0.22 27.99 2.41
C PRO A 28 -0.46 26.48 2.37
N LYS A 29 -0.38 25.84 3.55
CA LYS A 29 -0.52 24.38 3.67
C LYS A 29 -1.86 23.91 3.08
N PRO A 30 -1.88 22.91 2.20
CA PRO A 30 -3.07 22.44 1.47
C PRO A 30 -4.06 21.63 2.33
N PHE A 31 -3.96 21.70 3.66
CA PHE A 31 -4.93 21.09 4.56
C PHE A 31 -6.30 21.79 4.36
N PRO A 32 -7.41 21.05 4.22
CA PRO A 32 -7.59 19.59 4.32
C PRO A 32 -7.73 18.88 2.96
N ARG A 33 -7.32 19.50 1.84
CA ARG A 33 -7.59 19.02 0.47
C ARG A 33 -7.03 17.62 0.19
N TYR A 34 -5.81 17.33 0.62
CA TYR A 34 -5.21 16.01 0.39
C TYR A 34 -6.00 14.88 1.07
N ASN A 35 -6.64 15.13 2.22
CA ASN A 35 -7.50 14.15 2.90
C ASN A 35 -8.74 13.82 2.06
N VAL A 36 -9.32 14.82 1.40
CA VAL A 36 -10.46 14.62 0.49
C VAL A 36 -10.03 13.82 -0.73
N VAL A 37 -8.90 14.17 -1.35
CA VAL A 37 -8.36 13.43 -2.51
C VAL A 37 -8.10 11.97 -2.14
N ASN A 38 -7.49 11.72 -0.98
CA ASN A 38 -7.24 10.36 -0.49
C ASN A 38 -8.55 9.58 -0.26
N ALA A 39 -9.56 10.20 0.36
CA ALA A 39 -10.86 9.56 0.56
C ALA A 39 -11.54 9.22 -0.77
N ILE A 40 -11.48 10.12 -1.76
CA ILE A 40 -12.03 9.85 -3.10
C ILE A 40 -11.25 8.71 -3.77
N LEU A 41 -9.92 8.69 -3.67
CA LEU A 41 -9.08 7.63 -4.23
C LEU A 41 -9.47 6.26 -3.68
N VAL A 42 -9.68 6.15 -2.37
CA VAL A 42 -10.18 4.91 -1.74
C VAL A 42 -11.50 4.45 -2.37
N GLU A 43 -12.47 5.34 -2.55
CA GLU A 43 -13.76 5.00 -3.17
C GLU A 43 -13.63 4.64 -4.65
N VAL A 44 -12.72 5.26 -5.40
CA VAL A 44 -12.41 4.86 -6.79
C VAL A 44 -11.75 3.49 -6.84
N GLU A 45 -10.86 3.18 -5.89
CA GLU A 45 -10.20 1.88 -5.76
C GLU A 45 -11.14 0.79 -5.21
N ARG A 46 -12.34 1.12 -4.69
CA ARG A 46 -13.36 0.10 -4.41
C ARG A 46 -13.96 -0.54 -5.66
N LEU A 47 -13.82 0.11 -6.81
CA LEU A 47 -14.27 -0.43 -8.09
C LEU A 47 -13.24 -1.47 -8.58
N ASP A 48 -13.69 -2.69 -8.87
CA ASP A 48 -12.81 -3.71 -9.42
C ASP A 48 -12.46 -3.40 -10.88
N ALA A 49 -11.18 -3.18 -11.16
CA ALA A 49 -10.69 -2.81 -12.48
C ALA A 49 -10.85 -3.93 -13.53
N ASP A 50 -11.11 -5.18 -13.09
CA ASP A 50 -11.40 -6.32 -13.95
C ASP A 50 -12.92 -6.49 -14.23
N ASP A 51 -13.79 -5.80 -13.48
CA ASP A 51 -15.26 -5.90 -13.59
C ASP A 51 -15.92 -4.50 -13.56
N LEU A 52 -15.44 -3.62 -14.44
CA LEU A 52 -15.95 -2.25 -14.54
C LEU A 52 -17.26 -2.20 -15.36
N PRO A 53 -18.24 -1.38 -14.92
CA PRO A 53 -19.45 -1.16 -15.71
C PRO A 53 -19.17 -0.29 -16.95
N PRO A 54 -20.13 -0.18 -17.89
CA PRO A 54 -20.00 0.70 -19.05
C PRO A 54 -19.68 2.15 -18.66
N ALA A 55 -18.92 2.84 -19.52
CA ALA A 55 -18.34 4.16 -19.21
C ALA A 55 -19.34 5.23 -18.70
N PRO A 56 -20.58 5.35 -19.20
CA PRO A 56 -21.55 6.31 -18.65
C PRO A 56 -21.92 6.03 -17.19
N GLU A 57 -22.07 4.75 -16.83
CA GLU A 57 -22.37 4.32 -15.47
C GLU A 57 -21.16 4.49 -14.56
N LEU A 58 -19.97 4.13 -15.04
CA LEU A 58 -18.70 4.37 -14.35
C LEU A 58 -18.50 5.86 -14.05
N ALA A 59 -18.75 6.75 -15.01
CA ALA A 59 -18.68 8.20 -14.78
C ALA A 59 -19.71 8.68 -13.74
N GLY A 60 -20.84 7.98 -13.59
CA GLY A 60 -21.80 8.18 -12.51
C GLY A 60 -21.22 7.78 -11.14
N LEU A 61 -20.62 6.59 -11.06
CA LEU A 61 -19.96 6.07 -9.86
C LEU A 61 -18.81 6.96 -9.40
N LEU A 62 -17.91 7.35 -10.30
CA LEU A 62 -16.77 8.22 -9.99
C LEU A 62 -17.22 9.60 -9.44
N ARG A 63 -18.31 10.17 -9.99
CA ARG A 63 -18.87 11.42 -9.45
C ARG A 63 -19.54 11.24 -8.10
N ARG A 64 -20.17 10.09 -7.83
CA ARG A 64 -20.67 9.76 -6.49
C ARG A 64 -19.52 9.63 -5.50
N ALA A 65 -18.44 8.95 -5.86
CA ALA A 65 -17.22 8.90 -5.04
C ALA A 65 -16.72 10.32 -4.69
N ALA A 66 -16.69 11.23 -5.67
CA ALA A 66 -16.37 12.64 -5.42
C ALA A 66 -17.27 13.29 -4.35
N ALA A 67 -18.58 13.03 -4.39
CA ALA A 67 -19.55 13.66 -3.49
C ALA A 67 -19.61 13.01 -2.10
N GLU A 68 -19.47 11.68 -2.03
CA GLU A 68 -19.83 10.88 -0.86
C GLU A 68 -18.61 10.32 -0.11
N ALA A 69 -17.41 10.34 -0.70
CA ALA A 69 -16.21 9.82 -0.03
C ALA A 69 -16.01 10.47 1.33
N ASP A 70 -15.84 9.65 2.37
CA ASP A 70 -15.71 10.09 3.76
C ASP A 70 -14.58 9.35 4.48
N SER A 71 -13.99 10.03 5.45
CA SER A 71 -12.99 9.52 6.39
C SER A 71 -13.03 10.36 7.67
N LEU A 72 -12.25 9.93 8.67
CA LEU A 72 -12.10 10.71 9.91
C LEU A 72 -11.56 12.13 9.67
N PHE A 73 -10.89 12.37 8.53
CA PHE A 73 -10.24 13.64 8.20
C PHE A 73 -10.98 14.48 7.14
N THR A 74 -12.19 14.07 6.72
CA THR A 74 -13.04 14.83 5.77
C THR A 74 -14.22 15.52 6.44
N ARG A 75 -14.14 15.72 7.75
CA ARG A 75 -15.11 16.49 8.54
C ARG A 75 -14.54 17.89 8.76
N PRO A 76 -15.10 18.95 8.15
CA PRO A 76 -14.53 20.29 8.26
C PRO A 76 -14.72 20.85 9.66
N ALA A 77 -13.69 21.50 10.20
CA ALA A 77 -13.75 22.22 11.47
C ALA A 77 -14.39 23.61 11.33
N ASP A 78 -14.29 24.23 10.15
CA ASP A 78 -14.85 25.54 9.85
C ASP A 78 -15.30 25.68 8.37
N GLU A 79 -15.86 26.85 8.02
CA GLU A 79 -16.34 27.14 6.67
C GLU A 79 -15.23 27.20 5.61
N THR A 80 -14.02 27.59 6.00
CA THR A 80 -12.87 27.66 5.09
C THR A 80 -12.45 26.26 4.68
N GLU A 81 -12.36 25.35 5.65
CA GLU A 81 -12.12 23.93 5.40
C GLU A 81 -13.24 23.32 4.56
N ALA A 82 -14.51 23.56 4.93
CA ALA A 82 -15.66 23.03 4.19
C ALA A 82 -15.63 23.47 2.71
N ARG A 83 -15.31 24.73 2.45
CA ARG A 83 -15.16 25.26 1.09
C ARG A 83 -13.99 24.64 0.36
N ALA A 84 -12.82 24.53 0.99
CA ALA A 84 -11.65 23.91 0.39
C ALA A 84 -11.91 22.43 0.02
N MET A 85 -12.61 21.69 0.89
CA MET A 85 -13.03 20.32 0.61
C MET A 85 -14.02 20.26 -0.56
N ALA A 86 -15.04 21.13 -0.57
CA ALA A 86 -16.04 21.19 -1.64
C ALA A 86 -15.43 21.54 -3.00
N ASP A 87 -14.48 22.48 -3.02
CA ASP A 87 -13.74 22.85 -4.23
C ASP A 87 -13.01 21.63 -4.80
N GLU A 88 -12.32 20.84 -3.96
CA GLU A 88 -11.56 19.67 -4.42
C GLU A 88 -12.46 18.56 -4.97
N ARG A 89 -13.61 18.31 -4.32
CA ARG A 89 -14.64 17.40 -4.85
C ARG A 89 -15.18 17.88 -6.20
N GLY A 90 -15.41 19.19 -6.32
CA GLY A 90 -15.88 19.83 -7.55
C GLY A 90 -14.87 19.73 -8.69
N LEU A 91 -13.58 19.89 -8.41
CA LEU A 91 -12.49 19.73 -9.37
C LEU A 91 -12.48 18.31 -9.95
N PHE A 92 -12.44 17.29 -9.09
CA PHE A 92 -12.46 15.90 -9.56
C PHE A 92 -13.73 15.56 -10.35
N ALA A 93 -14.91 15.95 -9.85
CA ALA A 93 -16.18 15.72 -10.57
C ALA A 93 -16.25 16.46 -11.93
N GLY A 94 -15.61 17.64 -12.03
CA GLY A 94 -15.39 18.36 -13.28
C GLY A 94 -14.55 17.54 -14.26
N ARG A 95 -13.40 17.06 -13.81
CA ARG A 95 -12.50 16.22 -14.62
C ARG A 95 -13.15 14.95 -15.12
N VAL A 96 -13.91 14.25 -14.28
CA VAL A 96 -14.65 13.04 -14.70
C VAL A 96 -15.62 13.36 -15.84
N ARG A 97 -16.30 14.51 -15.83
CA ARG A 97 -17.19 14.91 -16.94
C ARG A 97 -16.40 15.19 -18.22
N GLU A 98 -15.26 15.87 -18.11
CA GLU A 98 -14.39 16.17 -19.24
C GLU A 98 -13.87 14.88 -19.88
N TRP A 99 -13.35 13.95 -19.08
CA TRP A 99 -12.86 12.67 -19.59
C TRP A 99 -13.99 11.83 -20.17
N ALA A 100 -15.16 11.76 -19.51
CA ALA A 100 -16.32 11.01 -20.00
C ALA A 100 -16.89 11.53 -21.34
N ALA A 101 -16.53 12.75 -21.74
CA ALA A 101 -16.88 13.31 -23.06
C ALA A 101 -15.84 13.02 -24.16
N GLN A 102 -14.67 12.45 -23.83
CA GLN A 102 -13.56 12.18 -24.76
C GLN A 102 -13.60 10.73 -25.29
N PRO A 103 -14.14 10.47 -26.49
CA PRO A 103 -14.36 9.11 -26.96
C PRO A 103 -13.06 8.30 -27.14
N ASP A 104 -11.94 8.98 -27.34
CA ASP A 104 -10.59 8.49 -27.64
C ASP A 104 -9.62 8.60 -26.45
N LEU A 105 -10.10 8.81 -25.22
CA LEU A 105 -9.27 8.87 -24.00
C LEU A 105 -8.27 7.70 -23.96
N GLN A 106 -6.98 8.03 -24.07
CA GLN A 106 -5.87 7.10 -23.92
C GLN A 106 -5.12 7.43 -22.63
N VAL A 107 -4.80 6.40 -21.85
CA VAL A 107 -3.97 6.53 -20.66
C VAL A 107 -3.06 5.30 -20.59
N GLU A 108 -1.85 5.51 -20.08
CA GLU A 108 -0.97 4.38 -19.76
C GLU A 108 -1.62 3.53 -18.66
N PRO A 109 -1.78 2.21 -18.87
CA PRO A 109 -2.36 1.35 -17.86
C PRO A 109 -1.59 1.45 -16.55
N ILE A 110 -2.34 1.46 -15.46
CA ILE A 110 -1.77 1.46 -14.12
C ILE A 110 -1.98 0.10 -13.48
N GLY A 111 -1.04 -0.31 -12.62
CA GLY A 111 -1.07 -1.64 -12.01
C GLY A 111 -2.37 -1.88 -11.23
N TYR A 112 -2.84 -3.12 -11.21
CA TYR A 112 -4.09 -3.49 -10.54
C TYR A 112 -4.03 -3.16 -9.04
N ARG A 113 -5.05 -2.47 -8.53
CA ARG A 113 -5.24 -2.22 -7.10
C ARG A 113 -6.73 -2.06 -6.85
N ARG A 114 -7.27 -2.81 -5.89
CA ARG A 114 -8.62 -2.60 -5.38
C ARG A 114 -8.67 -2.68 -3.87
N VAL A 115 -9.58 -1.91 -3.28
CA VAL A 115 -9.94 -1.99 -1.87
C VAL A 115 -10.74 -3.27 -1.65
N LEU A 116 -10.37 -4.03 -0.62
CA LEU A 116 -11.13 -5.18 -0.17
C LEU A 116 -12.43 -4.74 0.51
N THR A 117 -13.48 -5.55 0.34
CA THR A 117 -14.69 -5.45 1.16
C THR A 117 -14.38 -5.84 2.60
N LYS A 118 -15.27 -5.49 3.53
CA LYS A 118 -15.08 -5.83 4.96
C LYS A 118 -15.01 -7.34 5.19
N ASP A 119 -15.81 -8.10 4.44
CA ASP A 119 -15.87 -9.56 4.59
C ASP A 119 -14.59 -10.21 4.03
N GLU A 120 -14.11 -9.76 2.86
CA GLU A 120 -12.82 -10.20 2.31
C GLU A 120 -11.66 -9.86 3.25
N SER A 121 -11.61 -8.64 3.78
CA SER A 121 -10.62 -8.22 4.77
C SER A 121 -10.63 -9.14 6.00
N ALA A 122 -11.82 -9.42 6.55
CA ALA A 122 -11.96 -10.28 7.73
C ALA A 122 -11.48 -11.70 7.45
N GLU A 123 -11.84 -12.27 6.30
CA GLU A 123 -11.40 -13.60 5.87
C GLU A 123 -9.88 -13.67 5.73
N TRP A 124 -9.25 -12.70 5.07
CA TRP A 124 -7.80 -12.66 4.91
C TRP A 124 -7.06 -12.54 6.23
N ARG A 125 -7.59 -11.72 7.15
CA ARG A 125 -7.02 -11.55 8.50
C ARG A 125 -7.12 -12.84 9.30
N GLU A 126 -8.25 -13.54 9.24
CA GLU A 126 -8.42 -14.85 9.89
C GLU A 126 -7.46 -15.89 9.30
N ARG A 127 -7.36 -15.97 7.97
CA ARG A 127 -6.43 -16.87 7.26
C ARG A 127 -4.97 -16.60 7.65
N ALA A 128 -4.55 -15.34 7.69
CA ALA A 128 -3.21 -14.94 8.13
C ALA A 128 -2.96 -15.29 9.60
N GLN A 129 -3.94 -15.04 10.47
CA GLN A 129 -3.88 -15.42 11.89
C GLN A 129 -3.70 -16.93 12.06
N VAL A 130 -4.54 -17.75 11.41
CA VAL A 130 -4.50 -19.21 11.53
C VAL A 130 -3.19 -19.77 10.99
N ARG A 131 -2.70 -19.26 9.86
CA ARG A 131 -1.50 -19.80 9.20
C ARG A 131 -0.20 -19.35 9.85
N TRP A 132 -0.12 -18.07 10.21
CA TRP A 132 1.13 -17.40 10.59
C TRP A 132 1.18 -16.96 12.06
N GLY A 133 0.08 -17.09 12.80
CA GLY A 133 0.01 -16.63 14.19
C GLY A 133 -0.01 -15.11 14.33
N VAL A 134 -0.48 -14.39 13.31
CA VAL A 134 -0.69 -12.93 13.37
C VAL A 134 -1.74 -12.59 14.43
N VAL A 135 -1.47 -11.63 15.31
CA VAL A 135 -2.40 -11.18 16.34
C VAL A 135 -2.62 -9.68 16.22
N ASN A 136 -3.85 -9.24 15.94
CA ASN A 136 -4.17 -7.82 15.73
C ASN A 136 -3.26 -7.13 14.69
N LEU A 137 -2.94 -7.84 13.60
CA LEU A 137 -1.95 -7.45 12.58
C LEU A 137 -0.50 -7.31 13.04
N VAL A 138 -0.21 -7.67 14.29
CA VAL A 138 1.16 -7.76 14.80
C VAL A 138 1.69 -9.16 14.51
N TRP A 139 2.94 -9.21 14.04
CA TRP A 139 3.67 -10.46 13.81
C TRP A 139 5.12 -10.35 14.32
N TYR A 140 5.97 -11.32 14.02
CA TYR A 140 7.38 -11.25 14.42
C TYR A 140 8.11 -10.09 13.73
N PRO A 141 9.01 -9.37 14.42
CA PRO A 141 9.51 -9.66 15.77
C PRO A 141 8.73 -9.03 16.93
N MET A 142 7.55 -8.46 16.68
CA MET A 142 6.79 -7.69 17.67
C MET A 142 5.97 -8.55 18.65
N LEU A 143 5.77 -9.82 18.34
CA LEU A 143 5.18 -10.78 19.27
C LEU A 143 6.10 -11.00 20.49
N PRO A 144 5.54 -11.29 21.68
CA PRO A 144 6.33 -11.45 22.90
C PRO A 144 7.17 -12.74 22.94
N ASP A 145 6.85 -13.71 22.08
CA ASP A 145 7.55 -14.97 21.95
C ASP A 145 8.89 -14.80 21.21
N ASP A 146 9.79 -15.77 21.38
CA ASP A 146 11.04 -15.81 20.62
C ASP A 146 10.78 -15.88 19.11
N VAL A 147 11.57 -15.13 18.33
CA VAL A 147 11.48 -15.13 16.87
C VAL A 147 11.87 -16.52 16.33
N PRO A 148 11.00 -17.21 15.58
CA PRO A 148 11.34 -18.49 14.98
C PRO A 148 12.51 -18.37 14.01
N ARG A 149 13.38 -19.39 13.95
CA ARG A 149 14.60 -19.36 13.12
C ARG A 149 14.31 -19.22 11.62
N GLU A 150 13.14 -19.66 11.21
CA GLU A 150 12.64 -19.59 9.85
C GLU A 150 12.16 -18.19 9.45
N VAL A 151 11.99 -17.26 10.40
CA VAL A 151 11.69 -15.85 10.10
C VAL A 151 12.98 -15.12 9.74
N LEU A 152 12.97 -14.43 8.60
CA LEU A 152 14.06 -13.55 8.17
C LEU A 152 13.67 -12.12 8.50
N ILE A 153 14.48 -11.41 9.27
CA ILE A 153 14.26 -9.99 9.60
C ILE A 153 15.38 -9.18 8.98
N VAL A 154 15.01 -8.09 8.31
CA VAL A 154 15.93 -7.11 7.74
C VAL A 154 15.54 -5.69 8.19
N PRO A 155 16.48 -4.74 8.21
CA PRO A 155 16.14 -3.34 8.40
C PRO A 155 15.18 -2.84 7.32
N GLU A 156 14.22 -1.99 7.70
CA GLU A 156 13.30 -1.39 6.74
C GLU A 156 14.02 -0.51 5.71
N SER A 157 15.14 0.11 6.11
CA SER A 157 15.98 0.92 5.20
C SER A 157 16.36 0.16 3.93
N THR A 158 16.54 -1.17 4.00
CA THR A 158 16.85 -2.02 2.85
C THR A 158 15.71 -2.06 1.82
N MET A 159 14.45 -1.83 2.22
CA MET A 159 13.30 -1.80 1.29
C MET A 159 13.22 -0.54 0.44
N TRP A 160 13.85 0.55 0.89
CA TRP A 160 13.93 1.80 0.14
C TRP A 160 14.99 1.75 -0.97
N GLU A 161 15.81 0.70 -0.99
CA GLU A 161 16.72 0.41 -2.09
C GLU A 161 15.99 -0.37 -3.18
N GLU A 162 15.79 0.26 -4.36
CA GLU A 162 15.13 -0.36 -5.52
C GLU A 162 15.60 -1.80 -5.84
N PRO A 163 16.91 -2.14 -5.78
CA PRO A 163 17.35 -3.51 -6.00
C PRO A 163 16.70 -4.54 -5.08
N THR A 164 16.41 -4.19 -3.82
CA THR A 164 15.85 -5.13 -2.84
C THR A 164 14.35 -5.32 -3.04
N ALA A 165 13.60 -4.23 -3.22
CA ALA A 165 12.17 -4.33 -3.52
C ALA A 165 11.95 -5.10 -4.84
N ALA A 166 12.79 -4.86 -5.85
CA ALA A 166 12.78 -5.62 -7.09
C ALA A 166 13.12 -7.09 -6.89
N LEU A 167 14.10 -7.42 -6.04
CA LEU A 167 14.45 -8.82 -5.72
C LEU A 167 13.27 -9.56 -5.07
N ILE A 168 12.58 -8.93 -4.11
CA ILE A 168 11.41 -9.53 -3.45
C ILE A 168 10.31 -9.82 -4.46
N ARG A 169 9.98 -8.83 -5.31
CA ARG A 169 9.02 -9.01 -6.40
C ARG A 169 9.45 -10.13 -7.36
N GLN A 170 10.74 -10.22 -7.70
CA GLN A 170 11.25 -11.30 -8.55
C GLN A 170 11.09 -12.68 -7.89
N VAL A 171 11.42 -12.82 -6.60
CA VAL A 171 11.26 -14.07 -5.86
C VAL A 171 9.78 -14.49 -5.82
N LEU A 172 8.88 -13.56 -5.52
CA LEU A 172 7.45 -13.84 -5.50
C LEU A 172 6.90 -14.20 -6.89
N HIS A 173 7.38 -13.52 -7.93
CA HIS A 173 7.05 -13.86 -9.31
C HIS A 173 7.56 -15.27 -9.68
N ASP A 174 8.77 -15.66 -9.29
CA ASP A 174 9.32 -17.01 -9.47
C ASP A 174 8.48 -18.07 -8.74
N LEU A 175 7.83 -17.71 -7.63
CA LEU A 175 6.88 -18.56 -6.90
C LEU A 175 5.48 -18.58 -7.52
N GLY A 176 5.24 -17.82 -8.60
CA GLY A 176 3.98 -17.77 -9.33
C GLY A 176 3.00 -16.71 -8.84
N ALA A 177 3.38 -15.86 -7.88
CA ALA A 177 2.53 -14.78 -7.41
C ALA A 177 2.35 -13.73 -8.52
N ARG A 178 1.11 -13.25 -8.68
CA ARG A 178 0.76 -12.15 -9.61
C ARG A 178 0.10 -11.00 -8.91
N ARG A 179 -0.71 -11.32 -7.89
CA ARG A 179 -1.36 -10.38 -6.99
C ARG A 179 -1.05 -10.79 -5.56
N VAL A 180 -1.03 -9.81 -4.69
CA VAL A 180 -0.86 -9.99 -3.25
C VAL A 180 -1.97 -9.24 -2.54
N VAL A 181 -2.26 -9.66 -1.31
CA VAL A 181 -3.15 -8.96 -0.40
C VAL A 181 -2.30 -8.16 0.57
N GLU A 182 -2.60 -6.88 0.69
CA GLU A 182 -2.00 -5.91 1.61
C GLU A 182 -3.02 -5.65 2.73
N LEU A 183 -2.72 -6.12 3.95
CA LEU A 183 -3.51 -5.85 5.15
C LEU A 183 -2.84 -4.74 5.95
N ARG A 184 -3.59 -3.73 6.38
CA ARG A 184 -3.04 -2.56 7.08
C ARG A 184 -3.62 -2.39 8.47
N GLU A 185 -2.80 -1.92 9.40
CA GLU A 185 -3.25 -1.56 10.75
C GLU A 185 -4.30 -0.44 10.72
N GLY A 186 -4.12 0.53 9.83
CA GLY A 186 -5.06 1.62 9.59
C GLY A 186 -5.43 1.76 8.12
N GLY A 187 -6.63 2.27 7.88
CA GLY A 187 -7.17 2.43 6.52
C GLY A 187 -7.74 1.13 5.95
N PRO A 188 -8.02 1.09 4.64
CA PRO A 188 -8.52 -0.09 3.95
C PRO A 188 -7.42 -1.12 3.65
N ASP A 189 -7.80 -2.38 3.53
CA ASP A 189 -6.96 -3.44 2.96
C ASP A 189 -7.12 -3.50 1.44
N TYR A 190 -6.12 -4.05 0.75
CA TYR A 190 -6.08 -4.06 -0.71
C TYR A 190 -5.72 -5.42 -1.30
N ALA A 191 -6.25 -5.70 -2.49
CA ALA A 191 -5.62 -6.62 -3.43
C ALA A 191 -4.84 -5.79 -4.46
N ILE A 192 -3.55 -6.10 -4.63
CA ILE A 192 -2.65 -5.33 -5.50
C ILE A 192 -1.89 -6.25 -6.44
N GLU A 193 -1.54 -5.73 -7.61
CA GLU A 193 -0.56 -6.36 -8.49
C GLU A 193 0.81 -6.43 -7.81
N LEU A 194 1.54 -7.52 -8.03
CA LEU A 194 2.86 -7.72 -7.44
C LEU A 194 3.85 -6.60 -7.82
N SER A 195 3.71 -6.00 -9.00
CA SER A 195 4.52 -4.87 -9.46
C SER A 195 4.41 -3.64 -8.54
N LEU A 196 3.29 -3.48 -7.83
CA LEU A 196 3.01 -2.39 -6.89
C LEU A 196 3.42 -2.72 -5.45
N MET A 197 3.79 -3.96 -5.16
CA MET A 197 4.15 -4.38 -3.81
C MET A 197 5.48 -3.77 -3.37
N VAL A 198 5.44 -3.10 -2.21
CA VAL A 198 6.61 -2.65 -1.46
C VAL A 198 6.33 -2.96 0.02
N PRO A 199 6.94 -4.00 0.61
CA PRO A 199 6.67 -4.39 1.99
C PRO A 199 7.44 -3.48 2.95
N CYS A 200 6.98 -2.24 3.12
CA CYS A 200 7.59 -1.25 4.01
C CYS A 200 6.55 -0.56 4.91
N TYR A 201 7.04 0.00 6.01
CA TYR A 201 6.22 0.82 6.89
C TYR A 201 5.93 2.14 6.18
N SER A 202 4.66 2.34 5.86
CA SER A 202 4.23 3.42 4.98
C SER A 202 2.87 3.93 5.41
N GLY A 203 2.66 5.23 5.24
CA GLY A 203 1.43 5.88 5.72
C GLY A 203 1.29 5.95 7.24
N GLY A 204 2.35 5.63 7.99
CA GLY A 204 2.32 5.62 9.47
C GLY A 204 1.58 4.42 10.06
N THR A 205 1.50 3.31 9.32
CA THR A 205 0.79 2.09 9.73
C THR A 205 1.57 0.85 9.37
N GLU A 206 1.51 -0.17 10.23
CA GLU A 206 2.04 -1.50 9.93
C GLU A 206 1.29 -2.18 8.78
N GLY A 207 1.96 -3.11 8.13
CA GLY A 207 1.41 -3.83 6.98
C GLY A 207 1.79 -5.30 6.96
N ILE A 208 0.88 -6.14 6.48
CA ILE A 208 1.10 -7.56 6.18
C ILE A 208 0.82 -7.80 4.70
N TRP A 209 1.67 -8.59 4.06
CA TRP A 209 1.48 -9.04 2.69
C TRP A 209 1.49 -10.55 2.61
N VAL A 210 0.50 -11.11 1.92
CA VAL A 210 0.33 -12.55 1.64
C VAL A 210 -0.28 -12.75 0.25
N ASP A 211 -0.39 -13.99 -0.21
CA ASP A 211 -1.21 -14.37 -1.36
C ASP A 211 -2.14 -15.56 -1.04
N GLU A 212 -2.83 -16.08 -2.05
CA GLU A 212 -3.75 -17.22 -1.92
C GLU A 212 -3.13 -18.50 -1.38
N SER A 213 -1.84 -18.74 -1.61
CA SER A 213 -1.16 -19.93 -1.10
C SER A 213 -1.00 -19.88 0.41
N LEU A 214 -0.80 -18.67 0.96
CA LEU A 214 -0.34 -18.45 2.33
C LEU A 214 0.94 -19.26 2.67
N ASP A 215 1.76 -19.58 1.67
CA ASP A 215 3.05 -20.27 1.84
C ASP A 215 4.17 -19.31 2.24
N TRP A 216 3.89 -18.01 2.16
CA TRP A 216 4.76 -16.94 2.63
C TRP A 216 3.96 -15.82 3.31
N ILE A 217 4.69 -14.95 4.01
CA ILE A 217 4.21 -13.70 4.60
C ILE A 217 5.35 -12.67 4.57
N ALA A 218 5.01 -11.40 4.37
CA ALA A 218 5.87 -10.28 4.70
C ALA A 218 5.16 -9.38 5.70
N TYR A 219 5.90 -8.77 6.61
CA TYR A 219 5.38 -7.87 7.64
C TYR A 219 6.34 -6.68 7.80
N ALA A 220 5.80 -5.47 7.83
CA ALA A 220 6.56 -4.26 8.07
C ALA A 220 6.00 -3.55 9.31
N SER A 221 6.87 -3.25 10.26
CA SER A 221 6.55 -2.67 11.56
C SER A 221 7.04 -1.23 11.69
N HIS A 222 6.47 -0.49 12.63
CA HIS A 222 6.94 0.83 13.05
C HIS A 222 8.32 0.81 13.76
N GLU A 223 8.86 -0.37 14.08
CA GLU A 223 10.19 -0.57 14.67
C GLU A 223 11.30 -0.70 13.60
N ASP A 224 11.18 0.00 12.47
CA ASP A 224 12.15 0.05 11.36
C ASP A 224 12.62 -1.34 10.88
N THR A 225 11.72 -2.34 10.91
CA THR A 225 12.02 -3.72 10.51
C THR A 225 11.00 -4.27 9.54
N VAL A 226 11.49 -5.16 8.67
CA VAL A 226 10.66 -5.97 7.77
C VAL A 226 11.00 -7.43 7.99
N ALA A 227 9.97 -8.22 8.26
CA ALA A 227 10.07 -9.65 8.51
C ALA A 227 9.44 -10.45 7.37
N PHE A 228 10.06 -11.56 7.02
CA PHE A 228 9.60 -12.50 6.00
C PHE A 228 9.48 -13.91 6.59
N GLY A 229 8.44 -14.63 6.21
CA GLY A 229 8.20 -16.02 6.61
C GLY A 229 8.05 -16.97 5.44
N GLY A 230 8.19 -18.26 5.73
CA GLY A 230 7.91 -19.34 4.79
C GLY A 230 8.85 -19.37 3.59
N THR A 231 8.28 -19.73 2.43
CA THR A 231 9.05 -19.91 1.20
C THR A 231 9.75 -18.64 0.75
N LEU A 232 9.20 -17.46 1.06
CA LEU A 232 9.84 -16.18 0.74
C LEU A 232 11.12 -15.99 1.54
N ALA A 233 11.08 -16.23 2.86
CA ALA A 233 12.26 -16.13 3.71
C ALA A 233 13.38 -17.08 3.25
N ASP A 234 13.03 -18.32 2.93
CA ASP A 234 14.00 -19.32 2.47
C ASP A 234 14.69 -18.93 1.16
N ARG A 235 13.94 -18.38 0.21
CA ARG A 235 14.48 -17.91 -1.08
C ARG A 235 15.33 -16.67 -0.90
N LEU A 236 14.91 -15.72 -0.06
CA LEU A 236 15.65 -14.49 0.19
C LEU A 236 16.99 -14.76 0.90
N ARG A 237 17.04 -15.68 1.88
CA ARG A 237 18.30 -16.07 2.55
C ARG A 237 19.40 -16.50 1.57
N SER A 238 19.03 -17.18 0.47
CA SER A 238 19.99 -17.65 -0.54
C SER A 238 20.46 -16.57 -1.51
N ARG A 239 19.80 -15.40 -1.54
CA ARG A 239 20.01 -14.35 -2.54
C ARG A 239 20.47 -13.03 -1.93
N LEU A 240 20.14 -12.77 -0.66
CA LEU A 240 20.68 -11.64 0.08
C LEU A 240 22.13 -11.96 0.45
N ASP A 241 23.02 -11.01 0.16
CA ASP A 241 24.45 -11.14 0.41
C ASP A 241 24.72 -11.13 1.93
N GLU A 242 25.20 -12.26 2.46
CA GLU A 242 25.56 -12.42 3.88
C GLU A 242 26.52 -11.33 4.37
N SER A 243 27.28 -10.70 3.48
CA SER A 243 28.27 -9.65 3.82
C SER A 243 27.67 -8.25 3.99
N ARG A 244 26.46 -7.97 3.47
CA ARG A 244 25.79 -6.67 3.60
C ARG A 244 24.81 -6.60 4.78
N ASP A 245 24.29 -7.74 5.22
CA ASP A 245 23.10 -7.84 6.08
C ASP A 245 23.36 -8.46 7.47
N ARG A 246 24.59 -8.39 8.00
CA ARG A 246 24.92 -8.88 9.36
C ARG A 246 24.16 -8.19 10.51
N ARG A 247 23.21 -7.31 10.24
CA ARG A 247 22.26 -6.76 11.21
C ARG A 247 21.09 -7.72 11.42
N TYR A 248 21.39 -8.94 11.85
CA TYR A 248 20.36 -9.80 12.41
C TYR A 248 19.83 -9.14 13.69
N TRP A 249 18.52 -8.88 13.71
CA TRP A 249 17.84 -8.40 14.91
C TRP A 249 18.05 -9.43 16.04
N ASN A 250 18.84 -9.07 17.04
CA ASN A 250 19.24 -9.96 18.15
C ASN A 250 18.28 -9.91 19.36
N GLY A 251 17.12 -9.26 19.22
CA GLY A 251 16.14 -9.12 20.29
C GLY A 251 16.60 -8.15 21.38
N ARG A 252 15.98 -6.96 21.39
CA ARG A 252 16.21 -5.84 22.33
C ARG A 252 17.67 -5.34 22.35
N HIS A 253 17.87 -4.21 21.68
CA HIS A 253 19.13 -3.50 21.40
C HIS A 253 19.88 -4.04 20.19
N ALA A 254 19.73 -3.32 19.08
CA ALA A 254 20.67 -3.33 17.97
C ALA A 254 22.06 -2.92 18.50
N ASP A 255 22.82 -3.87 19.01
CA ASP A 255 24.25 -3.68 19.19
C ASP A 255 24.85 -3.67 17.79
N VAL A 256 25.11 -2.45 17.32
CA VAL A 256 26.01 -2.20 16.21
C VAL A 256 27.36 -2.75 16.66
N VAL A 257 27.70 -3.96 16.22
CA VAL A 257 29.08 -4.44 16.27
C VAL A 257 29.85 -3.57 15.28
N ALA A 258 30.40 -2.47 15.78
CA ALA A 258 31.39 -1.71 15.05
C ALA A 258 32.60 -2.63 14.83
N ASP A 259 33.05 -2.73 13.58
CA ASP A 259 34.34 -3.32 13.24
C ASP A 259 35.42 -2.68 14.13
N GLU A 260 35.99 -3.46 15.03
CA GLU A 260 37.22 -3.08 15.72
C GLU A 260 38.35 -3.10 14.67
N GLU A 261 38.69 -1.91 14.18
CA GLU A 261 39.91 -1.65 13.42
C GLU A 261 41.12 -2.23 14.18
N HIS A 262 41.87 -3.10 13.50
CA HIS A 262 43.17 -3.58 13.95
C HIS A 262 44.15 -2.42 14.13
N PRO A 263 44.79 -2.25 15.31
CA PRO A 263 45.95 -1.39 15.40
C PRO A 263 47.18 -2.12 14.86
N ALA A 264 47.93 -1.42 14.01
CA ALA A 264 49.27 -1.76 13.55
C ALA A 264 50.32 -1.59 14.68
#